data_AF-K0VPJ6-F1
#
_entry.id   AF-K0VPJ6-F1
#
_cell.length_a   1.000
_cell.length_b   1.000
_cell.length_c   1.000
_cell.angle_alpha   90.00
_cell.angle_beta   90.00
_cell.angle_gamma   90.00
#
_symmetry.space_group_name_H-M   'P 1'
#
loop_
_entity.id
_entity.type
_entity.pdbx_description
1 polymer ?
#
loop_
_entity_poly.entity_id
_entity_poly.type
_entity_poly.pdbx_seq_one_letter_code
_entity_poly.pdbx_strand_id
1 'polypeptide(L)'
;MSSSYTIDDLRKDVAEGRIDTVLACQVDMQGRLMGKRFQAEYFVESAWKETHSCNYLQATDIEMETVSGYKATSWEKGYGDYTMKPDLATLRRIPWLEGTALVLCDVLDHHTHEEVAHSP
;
A
#
# COMPACT_ATOMS: atom_id res chain seq x y z
N MET A 1 24.83 3.25 -11.14
CA MET A 1 23.73 3.07 -10.18
C MET A 1 22.65 4.05 -10.57
N SER A 2 21.41 3.59 -10.76
CA SER A 2 20.28 4.49 -11.04
C SER A 2 20.04 5.37 -9.80
N SER A 3 19.79 6.67 -10.00
CA SER A 3 19.36 7.56 -8.93
C SER A 3 18.06 7.04 -8.33
N SER A 4 17.96 6.99 -7.00
CA SER A 4 16.70 6.68 -6.33
C SER A 4 15.63 7.74 -6.68
N TYR A 5 14.38 7.31 -6.84
CA TYR A 5 13.25 8.19 -7.13
C TYR A 5 12.60 8.62 -5.81
N THR A 6 12.77 9.89 -5.45
CA THR A 6 12.42 10.40 -4.12
C THR A 6 11.00 10.95 -4.05
N ILE A 7 10.49 11.21 -2.84
CA ILE A 7 9.19 11.87 -2.65
C ILE A 7 9.17 13.28 -3.26
N ASP A 8 10.31 13.98 -3.31
CA ASP A 8 10.40 15.30 -3.93
C ASP A 8 10.40 15.22 -5.46
N ASP A 9 11.00 14.17 -6.03
CA ASP A 9 10.86 13.88 -7.46
C ASP A 9 9.41 13.56 -7.82
N LEU A 10 8.72 12.79 -6.97
CA LEU A 10 7.30 12.51 -7.14
C LEU A 10 6.45 13.79 -7.08
N ARG A 11 6.66 14.64 -6.07
CA ARG A 11 5.97 15.95 -5.98
C ARG A 11 6.14 16.79 -7.24
N LYS A 12 7.36 16.83 -7.76
CA LYS A 12 7.67 17.54 -9.00
C LYS A 12 6.93 16.93 -10.20
N ASP A 13 6.94 15.61 -10.34
CA ASP A 13 6.21 14.93 -11.42
C ASP A 13 4.71 15.13 -11.36
N VAL A 14 4.12 15.11 -10.15
CA VAL A 14 2.70 15.39 -9.93
C VAL A 14 2.38 16.82 -10.33
N ALA A 15 3.17 17.80 -9.89
CA ALA A 15 2.97 19.21 -10.24
C ALA A 15 3.10 19.47 -11.76
N GLU A 16 3.91 18.70 -12.47
CA GLU A 16 4.09 18.78 -13.92
C GLU A 16 3.12 17.86 -14.70
N GLY A 17 2.18 17.20 -14.02
CA GLY A 17 1.17 16.33 -14.64
C GLY A 17 1.72 15.03 -15.25
N ARG A 18 2.94 14.62 -14.87
CA ARG A 18 3.58 13.38 -15.35
C ARG A 18 3.14 12.15 -14.57
N ILE A 19 2.68 12.32 -13.33
CA ILE A 19 2.15 11.27 -12.47
C ILE A 19 0.82 11.74 -11.90
N ASP A 20 -0.24 10.98 -12.12
CA ASP A 20 -1.59 11.23 -11.59
C ASP A 20 -2.03 10.16 -10.57
N THR A 21 -1.35 9.02 -10.55
CA THR A 21 -1.70 7.86 -9.72
C THR A 21 -0.50 7.35 -8.93
N VAL A 22 -0.71 7.05 -7.65
CA VAL A 22 0.27 6.35 -6.82
C VAL A 22 -0.33 5.04 -6.30
N LEU A 23 0.32 3.92 -6.61
CA LEU A 23 0.01 2.61 -6.05
C LEU A 23 0.75 2.46 -4.72
N ALA A 24 0.00 2.31 -3.63
CA ALA A 24 0.55 1.91 -2.34
C ALA A 24 0.23 0.44 -2.12
N CYS A 25 1.26 -0.40 -2.09
CA CYS A 25 1.11 -1.85 -2.15
C CYS A 25 1.73 -2.53 -0.92
N GLN A 26 0.94 -3.35 -0.23
CA GLN A 26 1.42 -4.39 0.68
C GLN A 26 1.55 -5.72 -0.08
N VAL A 27 2.27 -6.67 0.51
CA VAL A 27 2.33 -8.06 0.03
C VAL A 27 1.40 -8.91 0.89
N ASP A 28 0.49 -9.63 0.27
CA ASP A 28 -0.40 -10.55 0.99
C ASP A 28 0.27 -11.90 1.28
N MET A 29 -0.41 -12.78 2.04
CA MET A 29 0.13 -14.10 2.42
C MET A 29 0.41 -15.03 1.23
N GLN A 30 -0.08 -14.70 0.02
CA GLN A 30 0.19 -15.44 -1.22
C GLN A 30 1.33 -14.82 -2.04
N GLY A 31 1.92 -13.71 -1.60
CA GLY A 31 2.98 -13.00 -2.31
C GLY A 31 2.48 -12.02 -3.38
N ARG A 32 1.19 -11.66 -3.38
CA ARG A 32 0.57 -10.74 -4.35
C ARG A 32 0.66 -9.30 -3.86
N LEU A 33 0.80 -8.36 -4.80
CA LEU A 33 0.68 -6.93 -4.50
C LEU A 33 -0.79 -6.57 -4.32
N MET A 34 -1.16 -6.22 -3.10
CA MET A 34 -2.49 -5.78 -2.71
C MET A 34 -2.42 -4.36 -2.17
N GLY A 35 -3.48 -3.56 -2.26
CA GLY A 35 -3.48 -2.21 -1.70
C GLY A 35 -4.39 -1.24 -2.42
N LYS A 36 -3.96 0.02 -2.52
CA LYS A 36 -4.78 1.13 -2.97
C LYS A 36 -4.15 1.90 -4.12
N ARG A 37 -5.02 2.43 -4.98
CA ARG A 37 -4.66 3.48 -5.94
C ARG A 37 -5.05 4.82 -5.35
N PHE A 38 -4.07 5.71 -5.18
CA PHE A 38 -4.29 7.07 -4.74
C PHE A 38 -4.24 8.02 -5.91
N GLN A 39 -5.10 9.04 -5.87
CA GLN A 39 -4.86 10.28 -6.60
C GLN A 39 -3.54 10.88 -6.11
N ALA A 40 -2.63 11.21 -7.02
CA ALA A 40 -1.25 11.51 -6.66
C ALA A 40 -1.09 12.78 -5.83
N GLU A 41 -1.92 13.82 -6.03
CA GLU A 41 -1.89 15.03 -5.21
C GLU A 41 -2.18 14.71 -3.74
N TYR A 42 -3.22 13.91 -3.48
CA TYR A 42 -3.56 13.48 -2.13
C TYR A 42 -2.45 12.63 -1.50
N PHE A 43 -1.82 11.76 -2.30
CA PHE A 43 -0.73 10.93 -1.82
C PHE A 43 0.45 11.78 -1.33
N VAL A 44 0.91 12.75 -2.13
CA VAL A 44 2.09 13.59 -1.78
C VAL A 44 1.81 14.60 -0.65
N GLU A 45 0.54 14.99 -0.47
CA GLU A 45 0.10 15.88 0.60
C GLU A 45 0.07 15.17 1.96
N SER A 46 -0.55 13.99 2.03
CA SER A 46 -0.88 13.35 3.30
C SER A 46 -0.75 11.83 3.33
N ALA A 47 -1.21 11.11 2.30
CA ALA A 47 -1.37 9.66 2.39
C ALA A 47 -0.05 8.89 2.57
N TRP A 48 1.08 9.49 2.17
CA TRP A 48 2.40 8.89 2.38
C TRP A 48 2.80 8.80 3.87
N LYS A 49 2.19 9.60 4.74
CA LYS A 49 2.47 9.62 6.19
C LYS A 49 1.73 8.49 6.91
N GLU A 50 0.46 8.32 6.58
CA GLU A 50 -0.39 7.31 7.16
C GLU A 50 -1.55 7.03 6.21
N THR A 51 -1.77 5.75 5.92
CA THR A 51 -3.00 5.30 5.28
C THR A 51 -3.40 3.94 5.81
N HIS A 52 -4.65 3.56 5.58
CA HIS A 52 -5.23 2.35 6.15
C HIS A 52 -5.70 1.42 5.04
N SER A 53 -5.76 0.12 5.29
CA SER A 53 -6.41 -0.84 4.41
C SER A 53 -7.08 -1.93 5.22
N CYS A 54 -8.13 -2.53 4.66
CA CYS A 54 -8.85 -3.58 5.37
C CYS A 54 -7.94 -4.79 5.60
N ASN A 55 -7.98 -5.33 6.81
CA ASN A 55 -7.08 -6.40 7.23
C ASN A 55 -7.22 -7.68 6.40
N TYR A 56 -8.40 -7.91 5.81
CA TYR A 56 -8.67 -9.06 4.97
C TYR A 56 -7.77 -9.13 3.73
N LEU A 57 -7.21 -8.00 3.28
CA LEU A 57 -6.34 -7.95 2.10
C LEU A 57 -5.07 -8.79 2.25
N GLN A 58 -4.67 -9.17 3.47
CA GLN A 58 -3.58 -10.13 3.66
C GLN A 58 -3.99 -11.59 3.41
N ALA A 59 -5.28 -11.94 3.50
CA ALA A 59 -5.72 -13.32 3.63
C ALA A 59 -6.94 -13.67 2.74
N THR A 60 -7.16 -12.93 1.65
CA THR A 60 -8.13 -13.35 0.62
C THR A 60 -7.55 -14.41 -0.30
N ASP A 61 -8.40 -15.19 -0.96
CA ASP A 61 -8.00 -16.10 -2.04
C ASP A 61 -7.81 -15.38 -3.39
N ILE A 62 -7.66 -16.13 -4.49
CA ILE A 62 -7.48 -15.59 -5.84
C ILE A 62 -8.70 -14.81 -6.35
N GLU A 63 -9.90 -15.17 -5.90
CA GLU A 63 -11.17 -14.56 -6.29
C GLU A 63 -11.56 -13.38 -5.37
N MET A 64 -10.66 -12.99 -4.46
CA MET A 64 -10.88 -11.96 -3.42
C MET A 64 -11.90 -12.37 -2.34
N GLU A 65 -12.16 -13.66 -2.18
CA GLU A 65 -13.02 -14.17 -1.11
C GLU A 65 -12.25 -14.23 0.21
N THR A 66 -12.92 -13.86 1.30
CA THR A 66 -12.35 -13.94 2.64
C THR A 66 -12.38 -15.39 3.13
N VAL A 67 -11.22 -16.04 3.13
CA VAL A 67 -11.13 -17.45 3.54
C VAL A 67 -11.42 -17.59 5.03
N SER A 68 -12.42 -18.41 5.37
CA SER A 68 -12.79 -18.65 6.76
C SER A 68 -11.66 -19.35 7.55
N GLY A 69 -11.58 -19.07 8.86
CA GLY A 69 -10.64 -19.74 9.77
C GLY A 69 -9.38 -18.93 10.14
N TYR A 70 -9.10 -17.82 9.44
CA TYR A 70 -8.02 -16.91 9.83
C TYR A 70 -8.41 -16.05 11.04
N LYS A 71 -7.60 -16.11 12.11
CA LYS A 71 -7.83 -15.37 13.36
C LYS A 71 -7.79 -13.85 13.20
N ALA A 72 -6.99 -13.38 12.23
CA ALA A 72 -6.78 -11.97 11.96
C ALA A 72 -7.88 -11.35 11.09
N THR A 73 -8.50 -12.15 10.21
CA THR A 73 -9.40 -11.69 9.15
C THR A 73 -10.70 -12.50 9.17
N SER A 74 -11.47 -12.39 10.26
CA SER A 74 -12.73 -13.14 10.42
C SER A 74 -13.96 -12.24 10.33
N TRP A 75 -15.02 -12.77 9.71
CA TRP A 75 -16.34 -12.14 9.66
C TRP A 75 -16.84 -11.75 11.06
N GLU A 76 -16.61 -12.61 12.06
CA GLU A 76 -17.01 -12.39 13.45
C GLU A 76 -16.39 -11.14 14.08
N LYS A 77 -15.21 -10.72 13.61
CA LYS A 77 -14.52 -9.50 14.07
C LYS A 77 -14.82 -8.29 13.19
N GLY A 78 -15.64 -8.44 12.15
CA GLY A 78 -16.12 -7.35 11.30
C GLY A 78 -15.10 -6.82 10.28
N TYR A 79 -13.96 -7.48 10.09
CA TYR A 79 -12.84 -7.04 9.25
C TYR A 79 -12.36 -5.61 9.58
N GLY A 80 -11.40 -5.53 10.51
CA GLY A 80 -10.79 -4.27 10.91
C GLY A 80 -9.80 -3.73 9.89
N ASP A 81 -9.03 -2.73 10.30
CA ASP A 81 -8.04 -2.08 9.47
C ASP A 81 -6.61 -2.45 9.88
N TYR A 82 -5.70 -2.34 8.93
CA TYR A 82 -4.27 -2.24 9.13
C TYR A 82 -3.78 -0.87 8.71
N THR A 83 -2.77 -0.36 9.41
CA THR A 83 -2.02 0.82 8.97
C THR A 83 -1.01 0.39 7.92
N MET A 84 -1.08 0.99 6.73
CA MET A 84 -0.06 0.88 5.70
C MET A 84 0.94 2.02 5.87
N LYS A 85 2.21 1.68 6.10
CA LYS A 85 3.31 2.64 6.19
C LYS A 85 4.17 2.55 4.93
N PRO A 86 4.10 3.53 4.02
CA PRO A 86 4.92 3.54 2.81
C PRO A 86 6.42 3.60 3.12
N ASP A 87 7.20 2.66 2.59
CA ASP A 87 8.66 2.74 2.56
C ASP A 87 9.10 3.54 1.33
N LEU A 88 9.41 4.82 1.55
CA LEU A 88 9.81 5.73 0.48
C LEU A 88 11.14 5.33 -0.20
N ALA A 89 11.97 4.49 0.41
CA ALA A 89 13.15 3.93 -0.27
C ALA A 89 12.77 3.01 -1.43
N THR A 90 11.54 2.50 -1.43
CA THR A 90 10.98 1.64 -2.47
C THR A 90 10.22 2.42 -3.55
N LEU A 91 10.10 3.73 -3.44
CA LEU A 91 9.33 4.53 -4.39
C LEU A 91 9.95 4.47 -5.79
N ARG A 92 9.12 4.22 -6.82
CA ARG A 92 9.56 4.14 -8.22
C ARG A 92 8.45 4.51 -9.19
N ARG A 93 8.82 5.03 -10.36
CA ARG A 93 7.91 5.13 -11.51
C ARG A 93 7.65 3.75 -12.09
N ILE A 94 6.43 3.50 -12.57
CA ILE A 94 6.09 2.27 -13.26
C ILE A 94 6.19 2.49 -14.78
N PRO A 95 7.18 1.90 -15.48
CA PRO A 95 7.42 2.22 -16.89
C PRO A 95 6.37 1.63 -17.84
N TRP A 96 5.62 0.61 -17.42
CA TRP A 96 4.58 -0.04 -18.24
C TRP A 96 3.16 0.47 -17.93
N LEU A 97 3.00 1.35 -16.95
CA LEU A 97 1.72 1.93 -16.56
C LEU A 97 1.86 3.45 -16.54
N GLU A 98 1.31 4.08 -17.57
CA GLU A 98 1.37 5.52 -17.78
C GLU A 98 0.86 6.29 -16.56
N GLY A 99 1.46 7.45 -16.28
CA GLY A 99 1.03 8.33 -15.20
C GLY A 99 1.17 7.75 -13.79
N THR A 100 1.87 6.62 -13.60
CA THR A 100 1.82 5.87 -12.34
C THR A 100 3.16 5.68 -11.65
N ALA A 101 3.17 5.94 -10.33
CA ALA A 101 4.24 5.54 -9.41
C ALA A 101 3.77 4.43 -8.48
N LEU A 102 4.72 3.69 -7.89
CA LEU A 102 4.47 2.63 -6.92
C LEU A 102 5.40 2.78 -5.72
N VAL A 103 4.85 2.52 -4.53
CA VAL A 103 5.56 2.40 -3.27
C VAL A 103 5.10 1.13 -2.55
N LEU A 104 6.03 0.43 -1.92
CA LEU A 104 5.71 -0.70 -1.04
C LEU A 104 5.41 -0.17 0.36
N CYS A 105 4.52 -0.86 1.06
CA CYS A 105 4.09 -0.51 2.41
C CYS A 105 4.34 -1.66 3.36
N ASP A 106 4.91 -1.33 4.52
CA ASP A 106 4.87 -2.20 5.69
C ASP A 106 3.45 -2.17 6.27
N VAL A 107 3.05 -3.28 6.87
CA VAL A 107 1.74 -3.44 7.50
C VAL A 107 1.88 -3.45 9.01
N LEU A 108 1.24 -2.49 9.65
CA LEU A 108 1.23 -2.33 11.11
C LEU A 108 -0.17 -2.55 11.67
N ASP A 109 -0.25 -3.00 12.91
CA ASP A 109 -1.50 -3.06 13.65
C ASP A 109 -2.10 -1.65 13.78
N HIS A 110 -3.38 -1.51 13.46
CA HIS A 110 -4.06 -0.21 13.43
C HIS A 110 -4.13 0.47 14.80
N HIS A 111 -4.15 -0.29 15.90
CA HIS A 111 -4.28 0.25 17.24
C HIS A 111 -2.91 0.48 17.90
N THR A 112 -2.00 -0.49 17.79
CA THR A 112 -0.72 -0.44 18.49
C THR A 112 0.41 0.15 17.66
N HIS A 113 0.27 0.18 16.33
CA HIS A 113 1.33 0.51 15.36
C HIS A 113 2.55 -0.42 15.45
N GLU A 114 2.39 -1.60 16.06
CA GLU A 114 3.41 -2.66 16.05
C GLU A 114 3.35 -3.44 14.74
N GLU A 115 4.45 -4.14 14.43
CA GLU A 115 4.52 -4.99 13.24
C GLU A 115 3.51 -6.14 13.30
N VAL A 116 2.86 -6.41 12.17
CA VAL A 116 1.94 -7.53 12.04
C VAL A 116 2.75 -8.81 11.80
N ALA A 117 2.75 -9.73 12.77
CA ALA A 117 3.61 -10.92 12.77
C ALA A 117 3.43 -11.86 11.56
N HIS A 118 2.28 -11.82 10.88
CA HIS A 118 1.99 -12.61 9.68
C HIS A 118 2.05 -11.78 8.39
N SER A 119 2.55 -10.54 8.45
CA SER A 119 2.98 -9.79 7.27
C SER A 119 4.25 -10.45 6.69
N PRO A 120 4.29 -10.77 5.39
CA PRO A 120 5.46 -11.35 4.73
C PRO A 120 6.71 -10.47 4.74
#